data_AF-A0AA51DAE1-F1
#
_entry.id   AF-A0AA51DAE1-F1
#
_cell.length_a   1.000
_cell.length_b   1.000
_cell.length_c   1.000
_cell.angle_alpha   90.00
_cell.angle_beta   90.00
_cell.angle_gamma   90.00
#
_symmetry.space_group_name_H-M   'P 1'
#
loop_
_entity.id
_entity.type
_entity.pdbx_description
1 polymer ?
#
loop_
_entity_poly.entity_id
_entity_poly.type
_entity_poly.pdbx_seq_one_letter_code
_entity_poly.pdbx_strand_id
1 'polypeptide(L)' 'MKVKIFKGNISETIDVNNLEGELNGFISDKKVLDIKQSQSYNHETDLTFLVVSVFYE' A
#
# COMPACT_ATOMS: atom_id res chain seq x y z
N MET A 1 7.68 -13.19 -11.12
CA MET A 1 7.04 -11.86 -11.08
C MET A 1 5.68 -11.98 -10.43
N LYS A 2 5.59 -11.43 -9.23
CA LYS A 2 4.38 -11.40 -8.40
C LYS A 2 4.05 -9.94 -8.05
N VAL A 3 2.81 -9.70 -7.70
CA VAL A 3 2.33 -8.38 -7.25
C VAL A 3 1.71 -8.51 -5.87
N LYS A 4 2.09 -7.62 -4.96
CA LYS A 4 1.45 -7.45 -3.64
C LYS A 4 0.86 -6.05 -3.59
N ILE A 5 -0.40 -5.96 -3.18
CA ILE A 5 -1.12 -4.69 -3.05
C ILE A 5 -1.33 -4.42 -1.56
N PHE A 6 -0.99 -3.20 -1.16
CA PHE A 6 -1.24 -2.64 0.16
C PHE A 6 -2.24 -1.50 0.01
N LYS A 7 -3.13 -1.34 0.99
CA LYS A 7 -4.16 -0.30 1.01
C LYS A 7 -4.27 0.26 2.42
N GLY A 8 -4.15 1.57 2.59
CA GLY A 8 -4.34 2.26 3.87
C GLY A 8 -5.30 3.43 3.72
N ASN A 9 -6.21 3.60 4.67
CA ASN A 9 -7.10 4.76 4.70
C ASN A 9 -6.32 6.02 5.07
N ILE A 10 -6.35 7.06 4.22
CA ILE A 10 -5.59 8.30 4.44
C ILE A 10 -6.25 9.17 5.53
N SER A 11 -7.56 9.03 5.74
CA SER A 11 -8.26 9.78 6.79
C SER A 11 -7.93 9.28 8.20
N GLU A 12 -7.28 8.12 8.32
CA GLU A 12 -6.93 7.49 9.59
C GLU A 12 -5.40 7.38 9.69
N THR A 13 -4.76 8.28 10.45
CA THR A 13 -3.29 8.33 10.59
C THR A 13 -2.70 7.00 11.09
N ILE A 14 -3.47 6.23 11.87
CA ILE A 14 -3.08 4.90 12.35
C ILE A 14 -2.92 3.91 11.18
N ASP A 15 -3.84 3.96 10.21
CA ASP A 15 -3.82 3.07 9.04
C ASP A 15 -2.62 3.35 8.13
N VAL A 16 -2.26 4.63 7.97
CA VAL A 16 -1.09 5.01 7.16
C VAL A 16 0.22 4.53 7.81
N ASN A 17 0.35 4.65 9.13
CA ASN A 17 1.54 4.17 9.85
C ASN A 17 1.63 2.63 9.83
N ASN A 18 0.50 1.95 9.96
CA ASN A 18 0.44 0.48 9.83
C ASN A 18 0.84 0.04 8.42
N LEU A 19 0.39 0.75 7.39
CA LEU A 19 0.75 0.50 6.00
C LEU A 19 2.26 0.57 5.76
N GLU A 20 2.93 1.58 6.33
CA GLU A 20 4.39 1.74 6.22
C GLU A 20 5.14 0.58 6.88
N GLY A 21 4.71 0.16 8.07
CA GLY A 21 5.29 -0.98 8.77
C GLY A 21 5.14 -2.29 7.99
N GLU A 22 3.94 -2.56 7.47
CA GLU A 22 3.66 -3.74 6.65
C GLU A 22 4.45 -3.74 5.34
N LEU A 23 4.51 -2.60 4.65
CA LEU A 23 5.29 -2.43 3.43
C LEU A 23 6.77 -2.73 3.70
N ASN A 24 7.36 -2.07 4.71
CA ASN A 24 8.76 -2.24 5.06
C ASN A 24 9.09 -3.68 5.46
N GLY A 25 8.24 -4.31 6.27
CA GLY A 25 8.37 -5.71 6.62
C GLY A 25 8.33 -6.62 5.39
N PHE A 26 7.40 -6.38 4.47
CA PHE A 26 7.26 -7.17 3.25
C PHE A 26 8.42 -7.01 2.27
N ILE A 27 8.94 -5.81 2.06
CA ILE A 27 10.01 -5.59 1.08
C ILE A 27 11.39 -6.00 1.61
N SER A 28 11.55 -6.13 2.93
CA SER A 28 12.84 -6.40 3.59
C SER A 28 13.53 -7.69 3.12
N ASP A 29 12.76 -8.71 2.72
CA ASP A 29 13.25 -10.03 2.30
C ASP A 29 12.89 -10.35 0.84
N LYS A 30 12.45 -9.36 0.06
CA LYS A 30 12.01 -9.54 -1.33
C LYS A 30 12.94 -8.82 -2.29
N LYS A 31 13.19 -9.45 -3.44
CA LYS A 31 13.80 -8.74 -4.56
C LYS A 31 12.74 -7.91 -5.28
N VAL A 32 12.60 -6.67 -4.84
CA VAL A 32 11.65 -5.71 -5.41
C VAL A 32 12.14 -5.25 -6.78
N LEU A 33 11.24 -5.26 -7.75
CA LEU A 33 11.45 -4.81 -9.11
C LEU A 33 10.90 -3.39 -9.32
N ASP A 34 9.74 -3.09 -8.75
CA ASP A 34 9.07 -1.79 -8.88
C ASP A 34 8.06 -1.58 -7.74
N ILE A 35 7.80 -0.32 -7.38
CA ILE A 35 6.76 0.09 -6.43
C ILE A 35 5.96 1.24 -7.04
N LYS A 36 4.66 1.04 -7.20
CA LYS A 36 3.74 2.07 -7.71
C LYS A 36 2.74 2.48 -6.65
N GLN A 37 2.53 3.77 -6.51
CA GLN A 37 1.50 4.34 -5.63
C GLN A 37 0.36 4.96 -6.44
N SER A 38 -0.86 4.78 -5.98
CA SER A 38 -2.05 5.46 -6.49
C SER A 38 -2.98 5.82 -5.34
N GLN A 39 -3.89 6.75 -5.61
CA GLN A 39 -4.97 7.09 -4.70
C GLN A 39 -6.27 6.55 -5.28
N SER A 40 -7.10 5.98 -4.40
CA SER A 40 -8.43 5.50 -4.74
C SER A 40 -9.44 6.14 -3.80
N TYR A 41 -10.48 6.75 -4.36
CA TYR A 41 -11.57 7.33 -3.61
C TYR A 41 -12.79 6.40 -3.69
N ASN A 42 -13.36 6.07 -2.53
CA ASN A 42 -14.60 5.31 -2.44
C ASN A 42 -15.77 6.27 -2.19
N HIS A 43 -16.55 6.52 -3.25
CA HIS A 43 -17.72 7.39 -3.22
C HIS A 43 -18.84 6.90 -2.27
N GLU A 44 -18.91 5.61 -1.97
CA GLU A 44 -19.95 5.05 -1.10
C GLU A 44 -19.67 5.30 0.38
N THR A 45 -18.39 5.35 0.76
CA THR A 45 -17.96 5.51 2.15
C THR A 45 -17.36 6.89 2.43
N ASP A 46 -17.20 7.74 1.41
CA ASP A 46 -16.48 9.02 1.45
C ASP A 46 -15.04 8.90 2.01
N LEU A 47 -14.36 7.79 1.66
CA LEU A 47 -13.00 7.50 2.13
C LEU A 47 -11.99 7.56 1.00
N THR A 48 -10.81 8.10 1.30
CA THR A 48 -9.67 8.13 0.37
C THR A 48 -8.60 7.18 0.86
N PHE A 49 -8.14 6.30 -0.04
CA PHE A 49 -7.15 5.29 0.26
C PHE A 49 -5.88 5.51 -0.53
N LEU A 50 -4.73 5.32 0.14
CA LEU A 50 -3.45 5.13 -0.52
C LEU A 50 -3.33 3.66 -0.89
N VAL A 51 -3.03 3.39 -2.16
CA VAL A 51 -2.83 2.03 -2.68
C VAL A 51 -1.38 1.94 -3.16
N VAL A 52 -0.64 0.97 -2.62
CA VAL A 52 0.76 0.72 -3.00
C VAL A 52 0.87 -0.68 -3.59
N SER A 53 1.35 -0.76 -4.82
CA SER A 53 1.59 -2.00 -5.56
C SER A 53 3.08 -2.29 -5.62
N VAL A 54 3.51 -3.42 -5.04
CA VAL A 54 4.91 -3.88 -5.06
C VAL A 54 5.04 -5.03 -6.05
N PHE A 55 5.89 -4.86 -7.06
CA PHE A 55 6.29 -5.87 -8.03
C PHE A 55 7.60 -6.52 -7.55
N TYR A 56 7.64 -7.84 -7.47
CA TYR A 56 8.80 -8.58 -6.96
C TYR A 56 8.99 -9.91 -7.68
N GLU A 57 10.18 -10.53 -7.54
CA GLU A 57 10.49 -11.83 -8.15
C GLU A 57 9.58 -12.98 -7.67
#